data_AF-A0A6A5KSD7-F1
#
_entry.id   AF-A0A6A5KSD7-F1
#
_cell.length_a   1.000
_cell.length_b   1.000
_cell.length_c   1.000
_cell.angle_alpha   90.00
_cell.angle_beta   90.00
_cell.angle_gamma   90.00
#
_symmetry.space_group_name_H-M   'P 1'
#
loop_
_entity.id
_entity.type
_entity.pdbx_description
1 polymer ?
#
loop_
_entity_poly.entity_id
_entity_poly.type
_entity_poly.pdbx_seq_one_letter_code
_entity_poly.pdbx_strand_id
1 'polypeptide(L)' 'MEGALDSLKKRPEWCLDLNFQYELLHSGYGMPMDREVKIAKKIKGNELGWCLGASLPLLENNSGWKCKITEVE' A
#
# COMPACT_ATOMS: atom_id res chain seq x y z
N MET A 1 21.31 14.78 -1.75
CA MET A 1 21.28 14.35 -0.32
C MET A 1 20.85 15.50 0.60
N GLU A 2 20.17 16.55 0.12
CA GLU A 2 19.56 17.53 1.03
C GLU A 2 18.31 16.95 1.69
N GLY A 3 18.13 17.22 2.99
CA GLY A 3 16.93 16.86 3.74
C GLY A 3 16.87 15.45 4.32
N ALA A 4 17.84 14.56 4.03
CA ALA A 4 17.86 13.21 4.58
C ALA A 4 18.01 13.22 6.12
N LEU A 5 18.96 14.00 6.64
CA LEU A 5 19.15 14.15 8.09
C LEU A 5 17.94 14.76 8.78
N ASP A 6 17.27 15.73 8.15
CA ASP A 6 16.05 16.32 8.70
C ASP A 6 14.88 15.33 8.73
N SER A 7 14.77 14.48 7.70
CA SER A 7 13.77 13.41 7.62
C SER A 7 14.00 12.35 8.69
N LEU A 8 15.27 12.01 8.95
CA LEU A 8 15.67 11.09 10.02
C LEU A 8 15.40 11.69 11.40
N LYS A 9 15.70 12.97 11.61
CA LYS A 9 15.46 13.68 12.88
C LYS A 9 13.97 13.85 13.19
N LYS A 10 13.13 14.06 12.17
CA LYS A 10 11.66 14.20 12.33
C LYS A 10 10.97 12.91 12.76
N ARG A 11 11.57 11.75 12.43
CA ARG A 11 11.05 10.41 12.77
C ARG A 11 12.19 9.52 13.28
N PRO A 12 12.63 9.65 14.53
CA PRO A 12 13.78 8.91 15.04
C PRO A 12 13.62 7.38 15.00
N GLU A 13 12.40 6.87 14.80
CA GLU A 13 12.05 5.46 14.70
C GLU A 13 12.48 4.76 13.39
N TRP A 14 13.07 5.46 12.42
CA TRP A 14 13.48 4.86 11.13
C TRP A 14 14.28 3.56 11.26
N CYS A 15 15.23 3.51 12.20
CA CYS A 15 16.05 2.31 12.42
C CYS A 15 15.18 1.11 12.86
N LEU A 16 14.22 1.36 13.75
CA LEU A 16 13.29 0.33 14.22
C LEU A 16 12.33 -0.09 13.09
N ASP A 17 11.71 0.87 12.41
CA ASP A 17 10.75 0.62 11.32
C ASP A 17 11.37 -0.25 10.23
N LEU A 18 12.60 0.08 9.80
CA LEU A 18 13.27 -0.64 8.72
C LEU A 18 13.72 -2.05 9.15
N ASN A 19 14.27 -2.19 10.36
CA ASN A 19 14.64 -3.50 10.88
C ASN A 19 13.41 -4.40 11.06
N PHE A 20 12.31 -3.86 11.58
CA PHE A 20 11.07 -4.59 11.73
C PHE A 20 10.51 -5.05 10.38
N GLN A 21 10.46 -4.16 9.38
CA GLN A 21 10.01 -4.49 8.03
C GLN A 21 10.88 -5.59 7.40
N TYR A 22 12.20 -5.49 7.52
CA TYR A 22 13.14 -6.47 6.99
C TYR A 22 12.96 -7.85 7.65
N GLU A 23 13.01 -7.92 8.97
CA GLU A 23 12.87 -9.19 9.71
C GLU A 23 11.49 -9.82 9.52
N LEU A 24 10.43 -9.02 9.44
CA LEU A 24 9.09 -9.52 9.15
C LEU A 24 9.04 -10.19 7.76
N LEU A 25 9.65 -9.58 6.75
CA LEU A 25 9.66 -10.14 5.40
C LEU A 25 10.56 -11.38 5.32
N HIS A 26 11.81 -11.27 5.77
CA HIS A 26 12.80 -12.34 5.63
C HIS A 26 12.55 -13.50 6.58
N SER A 27 12.50 -13.23 7.88
CA SER A 27 12.36 -14.26 8.92
C SER A 27 10.90 -14.60 9.18
N GLY A 28 10.03 -13.59 9.23
CA GLY A 28 8.60 -13.77 9.55
C GLY A 28 7.82 -14.46 8.43
N TYR A 29 7.96 -14.00 7.19
CA TYR A 29 7.32 -14.58 6.01
C TYR A 29 8.22 -15.53 5.21
N GLY A 30 9.47 -15.75 5.63
CA GLY A 30 10.40 -16.64 4.94
C GLY A 30 10.80 -16.16 3.54
N MET A 31 10.78 -14.85 3.30
CA MET A 31 11.07 -14.30 1.98
C MET A 31 12.57 -14.45 1.65
N PRO A 32 12.94 -15.08 0.53
CA PRO A 32 14.34 -15.23 0.17
C PRO A 32 14.93 -13.89 -0.31
N MET A 33 16.23 -13.71 -0.10
CA MET A 33 16.91 -12.42 -0.29
C MET A 33 17.00 -11.96 -1.76
N ASP A 34 16.92 -12.91 -2.70
CA ASP A 34 16.94 -12.66 -4.13
C ASP A 34 15.57 -12.29 -4.71
N ARG A 35 14.51 -12.34 -3.89
CA ARG A 35 13.17 -11.95 -4.34
C ARG A 35 13.06 -10.43 -4.48
N GLU A 36 12.74 -9.97 -5.69
CA GLU A 36 12.45 -8.57 -5.95
C GLU A 36 11.18 -8.11 -5.22
N VAL A 37 11.29 -7.03 -4.44
CA VAL A 37 10.16 -6.37 -3.77
C VAL A 37 9.89 -5.03 -4.45
N LYS A 38 8.65 -4.82 -4.90
CA LYS A 38 8.20 -3.57 -5.51
C LYS A 38 7.38 -2.77 -4.51
N ILE A 39 7.89 -1.60 -4.12
CA ILE A 39 7.22 -0.67 -3.22
C ILE A 39 6.62 0.46 -4.05
N ALA A 40 5.31 0.66 -3.95
CA ALA A 40 4.61 1.73 -4.65
C ALA A 40 3.49 2.31 -3.77
N LYS A 41 3.10 3.55 -4.02
CA LYS A 41 1.87 4.14 -3.46
C LYS A 41 0.67 3.90 -4.38
N LYS A 42 0.91 3.98 -5.69
CA LYS A 42 -0.12 3.83 -6.73
C LYS A 42 0.31 2.86 -7.82
N ILE A 43 -0.66 2.19 -8.43
CA ILE A 43 -0.49 1.41 -9.67
C ILE A 43 -1.47 1.94 -10.71
N LYS A 44 -0.95 2.39 -11.86
CA LYS A 44 -1.76 2.96 -12.96
C LYS A 44 -2.72 4.06 -12.48
N GLY A 45 -2.26 4.93 -11.58
CA GLY A 45 -3.04 6.04 -11.03
C GLY A 45 -3.94 5.69 -9.84
N ASN A 46 -4.15 4.40 -9.54
CA ASN A 46 -4.99 3.96 -8.43
C ASN A 46 -4.17 3.74 -7.16
N GLU A 47 -4.69 4.14 -6.00
CA GLU A 47 -4.09 3.86 -4.69
C GLU A 47 -4.00 2.35 -4.45
N LEU A 48 -2.87 1.92 -3.88
CA LEU A 48 -2.71 0.55 -3.42
C LEU A 48 -3.43 0.35 -2.09
N GLY A 49 -4.47 -0.49 -2.09
CA GLY A 49 -5.20 -0.81 -0.87
C GLY A 49 -6.35 -1.80 -1.08
N TRP A 50 -6.83 -2.35 0.03
CA TRP A 50 -7.91 -3.35 0.03
C TRP A 50 -9.26 -2.79 -0.42
N CYS A 51 -9.49 -1.48 -0.22
CA CYS A 51 -10.76 -0.83 -0.54
C CYS A 51 -11.15 -0.95 -2.01
N LEU A 52 -10.17 -0.84 -2.92
CA LEU A 52 -10.41 -1.00 -4.35
C LEU A 52 -10.85 -2.45 -4.65
N GLY A 53 -10.14 -3.43 -4.11
CA GLY A 53 -10.47 -4.85 -4.27
C GLY A 53 -11.84 -5.22 -3.71
N ALA A 54 -12.20 -4.68 -2.53
CA ALA A 54 -13.52 -4.87 -1.93
C ALA A 54 -14.67 -4.27 -2.77
N SER A 55 -14.37 -3.24 -3.57
CA SER A 55 -15.35 -2.56 -4.42
C SER A 55 -15.48 -3.19 -5.81
N LEU A 56 -14.52 -4.03 -6.24
CA LEU A 56 -14.56 -4.68 -7.56
C LEU A 56 -15.87 -5.45 -7.80
N PRO A 57 -16.39 -6.28 -6.87
CA PRO A 57 -17.63 -7.00 -7.09
C PRO A 57 -18.84 -6.08 -7.30
N LEU A 58 -18.79 -4.83 -6.84
CA LEU A 58 -19.85 -3.84 -7.07
C LEU A 58 -19.68 -3.17 -8.45
N LEU A 59 -18.44 -2.91 -8.86
CA LEU A 59 -18.07 -2.22 -10.09
C LEU A 59 -18.03 -3.12 -11.33
N GLU A 60 -18.01 -4.45 -11.16
CA GLU A 60 -18.07 -5.39 -12.26
C GLU A 60 -19.36 -5.21 -13.09
N ASN A 61 -19.23 -5.21 -14.42
CA ASN A 61 -20.36 -4.95 -15.34
C ASN A 61 -21.56 -5.89 -15.14
N ASN A 62 -21.34 -7.08 -14.58
CA ASN A 62 -22.37 -8.10 -14.31
C ASN A 62 -22.71 -8.24 -12.82
N SER A 63 -22.30 -7.30 -11.97
CA SER A 63 -22.56 -7.33 -10.52
C SER A 63 -24.04 -7.28 -10.16
N GLY A 64 -24.89 -6.82 -11.08
CA GLY A 64 -26.29 -6.51 -10.80
C GLY A 64 -26.48 -5.32 -9.85
N TRP A 65 -25.39 -4.72 -9.37
CA TRP A 65 -25.42 -3.57 -8.47
C TRP A 65 -25.74 -2.31 -9.27
N LYS A 66 -26.74 -1.56 -8.82
CA LYS A 66 -27.12 -0.27 -9.39
C LYS A 66 -26.93 0.81 -8.33
N CYS A 67 -26.25 1.88 -8.71
CA CYS A 67 -26.16 3.08 -7.88
C CYS A 67 -27.59 3.57 -7.60
N LYS A 68 -27.93 3.74 -6.32
CA LYS A 68 -29.27 4.20 -5.88
C LYS A 68 -29.36 5.72 -5.74
N ILE A 69 -28.29 6.44 -6.07
CA ILE A 69 -28.25 7.90 -5.97
C ILE A 69 -28.97 8.47 -7.19
N THR A 70 -30.06 9.21 -6.94
CA THR A 70 -30.91 9.83 -7.97
C THR A 70 -30.66 11.32 -8.17
N GLU A 71 -30.02 11.99 -7.21
CA GLU A 71 -29.63 13.41 -7.29
C GLU A 71 -28.33 13.62 -6.52
N VAL A 72 -27.44 14.41 -7.09
CA VAL A 72 -26.21 14.90 -6.45
C VAL A 72 -26.35 16.42 -6.44
N GLU A 73 -26.47 17.02 -5.26
CA GLU A 73 -26.46 18.49 -5.08
C GLU A 73 -25.11 19.11 -5.50
#